data_AF-A0ABD1ZSY2-F1
#
_entry.id   AF-A0ABD1ZSY2-F1
#
_cell.length_a   1.000
_cell.length_b   1.000
_cell.length_c   1.000
_cell.angle_alpha   90.00
_cell.angle_beta   90.00
_cell.angle_gamma   90.00
#
_symmetry.space_group_name_H-M   'P 1'
#
loop_
_entity.id
_entity.type
_entity.pdbx_description
1 polymer ?
#
loop_
_entity_poly.entity_id
_entity_poly.type
_entity_poly.pdbx_seq_one_letter_code
_entity_poly.pdbx_strand_id
1 'polypeptide(L)'
;MANPCGEFRKDMQKCVAPTGPQGTTLLPTCSVAPIQSQSAPATPMRPRSLYTAHSYHAQTEDANFQRYNEFSKYFETPPADQWSGITGATTYSNSAAIWRQPRTPKTMATPYYTTEEACLYTENWREHETDASAGGAVATPHGTISLRLRNRIRVDMTVDRAVRVINFKVCSGAAAALLHPNGRIYQYGSRVEILAHDTHGNNKYAKMWYKGVSFTCEQCALVYLVDAAGTRTTTDSFSDMSQDFSLSVFYSGSRHGSSCLQEAATALGAAQYWMTDEGVENWIINNVRISQTPDGLVRIARNSNKYQLRTSPSNGTASLTTPFLHCTASLGQTSHLFVRRGERRMHYDGTSFIVRNAGHSAGFDDNDQLKVY
;
A
#
# COMPACT_ATOMS: atom_id res chain seq x y z
N MET A 1 20.58 -65.84 35.09
CA MET A 1 20.16 -65.61 33.70
C MET A 1 20.47 -64.14 33.40
N ALA A 2 21.71 -63.70 33.10
CA ALA A 2 22.52 -63.84 31.86
C ALA A 2 21.70 -63.46 30.61
N ASN A 3 21.95 -62.42 29.80
CA ASN A 3 23.09 -61.51 29.56
C ASN A 3 22.60 -60.16 28.95
N PRO A 4 23.39 -59.07 29.05
CA PRO A 4 23.46 -57.98 28.07
C PRO A 4 24.73 -58.07 27.19
N CYS A 5 24.70 -57.63 25.93
CA CYS A 5 25.88 -57.50 25.03
C CYS A 5 25.48 -56.62 23.81
N GLY A 6 26.26 -55.66 23.30
CA GLY A 6 27.65 -55.31 23.56
C GLY A 6 28.05 -53.95 22.97
N GLU A 7 29.21 -53.50 23.43
CA GLU A 7 29.96 -52.29 23.08
C GLU A 7 30.66 -52.38 21.72
N PHE A 8 31.12 -51.24 21.19
CA PHE A 8 32.50 -51.13 20.67
C PHE A 8 33.02 -49.68 20.76
N ARG A 9 34.15 -49.52 21.47
CA ARG A 9 35.05 -48.36 21.49
C ARG A 9 36.49 -48.87 21.50
N LYS A 10 37.39 -48.23 20.75
CA LYS A 10 38.86 -48.10 20.94
C LYS A 10 39.36 -47.12 19.87
N ASP A 11 39.77 -45.89 20.20
CA ASP A 11 41.10 -45.45 20.69
C ASP A 11 42.28 -45.86 19.78
N MET A 12 43.39 -45.15 19.57
CA MET A 12 43.91 -43.78 19.81
C MET A 12 45.42 -43.93 19.52
N GLN A 13 46.11 -43.09 18.72
CA GLN A 13 47.55 -42.85 18.97
C GLN A 13 48.16 -41.59 18.31
N LYS A 14 48.80 -40.79 19.18
CA LYS A 14 49.72 -39.66 18.97
C LYS A 14 51.10 -40.14 18.49
N CYS A 15 51.88 -39.25 17.85
CA CYS A 15 53.30 -39.06 18.16
C CYS A 15 53.83 -37.67 17.76
N VAL A 16 54.85 -37.22 18.49
CA VAL A 16 55.41 -35.86 18.64
C VAL A 16 56.80 -35.77 17.96
N ALA A 17 57.23 -34.53 17.68
CA ALA A 17 58.48 -34.01 17.07
C ALA A 17 59.82 -34.47 17.74
N PRO A 18 61.06 -34.01 17.37
CA PRO A 18 61.53 -32.59 17.30
C PRO A 18 62.72 -32.22 16.35
N THR A 19 63.07 -30.92 16.29
CA THR A 19 64.41 -30.27 16.46
C THR A 19 64.71 -29.06 15.53
N GLY A 20 65.15 -27.93 16.12
CA GLY A 20 65.74 -26.73 15.45
C GLY A 20 67.28 -26.86 15.30
N PRO A 21 68.09 -25.79 14.96
CA PRO A 21 68.15 -24.51 15.70
C PRO A 21 68.58 -23.18 14.95
N GLN A 22 68.34 -22.04 15.64
CA GLN A 22 69.11 -20.77 15.85
C GLN A 22 69.63 -19.75 14.77
N GLY A 23 69.36 -18.44 15.07
CA GLY A 23 70.23 -17.23 14.95
C GLY A 23 70.12 -16.38 13.66
N THR A 24 70.23 -15.04 13.56
CA THR A 24 70.35 -13.83 14.43
C THR A 24 70.43 -12.57 13.51
N THR A 25 69.86 -11.42 13.94
CA THR A 25 70.26 -9.99 13.67
C THR A 25 70.25 -9.29 12.29
N LEU A 26 69.56 -8.12 12.29
CA LEU A 26 69.89 -6.76 11.77
C LEU A 26 69.65 -6.32 10.29
N LEU A 27 69.03 -5.11 10.23
CA LEU A 27 68.70 -4.11 9.17
C LEU A 27 69.76 -3.86 8.04
N PRO A 28 69.42 -3.28 6.85
CA PRO A 28 69.11 -1.84 6.72
C PRO A 28 68.11 -1.37 5.64
N THR A 29 67.93 -0.05 5.69
CA THR A 29 66.99 0.94 5.15
C THR A 29 67.22 1.47 3.72
N CYS A 30 66.13 2.07 3.18
CA CYS A 30 66.02 3.25 2.29
C CYS A 30 66.36 3.15 0.77
N SER A 31 65.38 3.52 -0.06
CA SER A 31 65.55 4.61 -1.06
C SER A 31 64.20 5.03 -1.68
N VAL A 32 64.07 6.34 -1.89
CA VAL A 32 62.92 7.08 -2.42
C VAL A 32 63.15 7.39 -3.91
N ALA A 33 62.11 7.40 -4.74
CA ALA A 33 62.08 8.20 -5.97
C ALA A 33 60.64 8.67 -6.31
N PRO A 34 60.45 9.88 -6.88
CA PRO A 34 59.18 10.61 -6.93
C PRO A 34 58.55 10.67 -8.34
N ILE A 35 57.22 10.77 -8.45
CA ILE A 35 56.51 11.22 -9.67
C ILE A 35 55.28 12.03 -9.20
N GLN A 36 55.37 13.36 -9.18
CA GLN A 36 54.91 14.32 -10.20
C GLN A 36 53.41 14.29 -10.51
N SER A 37 52.74 15.33 -9.99
CA SER A 37 51.41 15.82 -10.35
C SER A 37 51.40 16.39 -11.78
N GLN A 38 50.55 15.87 -12.66
CA GLN A 38 50.06 16.61 -13.83
C GLN A 38 48.59 16.32 -14.14
N SER A 39 47.96 17.39 -14.61
CA SER A 39 46.57 17.68 -14.90
C SER A 39 45.87 16.78 -15.93
N ALA A 40 44.55 16.68 -15.76
CA ALA A 40 43.59 16.06 -16.66
C ALA A 40 43.63 16.58 -18.11
N PRO A 41 43.07 15.79 -19.05
CA PRO A 41 42.15 16.34 -20.04
C PRO A 41 40.75 15.75 -19.88
N ALA A 42 39.77 16.64 -19.82
CA ALA A 42 38.34 16.35 -19.78
C ALA A 42 37.89 15.65 -21.07
N THR A 43 37.23 14.50 -20.93
CA THR A 43 36.45 13.89 -22.01
C THR A 43 35.05 14.52 -22.01
N PRO A 44 34.55 15.01 -23.15
CA PRO A 44 33.23 15.64 -23.20
C PRO A 44 32.14 14.57 -23.01
N MET A 45 31.39 14.67 -21.92
CA MET A 45 30.17 13.90 -21.71
C MET A 45 29.16 14.22 -22.81
N ARG A 46 28.71 13.18 -23.50
CA ARG A 46 27.68 13.26 -24.53
C ARG A 46 26.34 13.65 -23.86
N PRO A 47 25.66 14.72 -24.29
CA PRO A 47 24.38 15.12 -23.70
C PRO A 47 23.32 14.04 -23.94
N ARG A 48 22.56 13.70 -22.89
CA ARG A 48 21.45 12.73 -22.92
C ARG A 48 20.34 13.22 -23.85
N SER A 49 19.76 12.26 -24.58
CA SER A 49 18.54 12.43 -25.38
C SER A 49 17.37 12.87 -24.49
N LEU A 50 16.69 13.96 -24.89
CA LEU A 50 15.57 14.61 -24.19
C LEU A 50 14.21 13.92 -24.38
N TYR A 51 14.16 12.62 -24.68
CA TYR A 51 12.89 11.91 -24.86
C TYR A 51 12.66 10.88 -23.75
N THR A 52 12.34 11.37 -22.56
CA THR A 52 11.45 10.64 -21.64
C THR A 52 10.15 11.43 -21.58
N ALA A 53 9.20 11.07 -22.44
CA ALA A 53 7.88 11.65 -22.41
C ALA A 53 7.16 11.18 -21.13
N HIS A 54 7.05 12.06 -20.13
CA HIS A 54 6.06 11.92 -19.07
C HIS A 54 4.68 11.99 -19.72
N SER A 55 4.07 10.83 -19.95
CA SER A 55 2.76 10.76 -20.55
C SER A 55 1.73 10.97 -19.44
N TYR A 56 1.22 12.20 -19.30
CA TYR A 56 -0.08 12.43 -18.67
C TYR A 56 -1.13 11.92 -19.65
N HIS A 57 -1.65 10.73 -19.39
CA HIS A 57 -2.79 10.20 -20.13
C HIS A 57 -3.91 9.86 -19.16
N ALA A 58 -4.86 10.80 -19.03
CA ALA A 58 -6.22 10.47 -18.65
C ALA A 58 -6.84 9.74 -19.84
N GLN A 59 -6.76 8.40 -19.86
CA GLN A 59 -7.48 7.62 -20.87
C GLN A 59 -8.88 7.31 -20.38
N THR A 60 -9.82 7.83 -21.16
CA THR A 60 -11.24 7.53 -21.22
C THR A 60 -11.45 6.02 -21.29
N GLU A 61 -12.43 5.54 -20.53
CA GLU A 61 -12.80 4.13 -20.43
C GLU A 61 -13.19 3.57 -21.82
N ASP A 62 -12.37 2.66 -22.36
CA ASP A 62 -12.78 1.83 -23.49
C ASP A 62 -13.67 0.69 -22.98
N ALA A 63 -14.94 0.80 -23.35
CA ALA A 63 -15.99 -0.18 -23.15
C ALA A 63 -15.67 -1.50 -23.86
N ASN A 64 -15.42 -2.56 -23.10
CA ASN A 64 -15.51 -3.93 -23.59
C ASN A 64 -15.85 -4.90 -22.47
N PHE A 65 -17.11 -4.88 -22.03
CA PHE A 65 -17.70 -5.91 -21.17
C PHE A 65 -19.16 -6.19 -21.56
N GLN A 66 -19.38 -6.73 -22.77
CA GLN A 66 -20.57 -7.52 -23.07
C GLN A 66 -20.25 -9.01 -22.91
N ARG A 67 -20.22 -9.49 -21.67
CA ARG A 67 -20.41 -10.92 -21.32
C ARG A 67 -20.35 -11.08 -19.81
N TYR A 68 -21.37 -10.62 -19.10
CA TYR A 68 -21.81 -11.07 -17.77
C TYR A 68 -23.06 -10.25 -17.40
N ASN A 69 -24.21 -10.60 -18.00
CA ASN A 69 -25.47 -9.89 -17.75
C ASN A 69 -26.62 -10.88 -17.45
N GLU A 70 -26.34 -11.91 -16.64
CA GLU A 70 -27.34 -12.93 -16.28
C GLU A 70 -27.79 -12.92 -14.80
N PHE A 71 -27.37 -11.93 -14.00
CA PHE A 71 -27.82 -11.82 -12.60
C PHE A 71 -28.83 -10.70 -12.31
N SER A 72 -29.28 -9.97 -13.35
CA SER A 72 -30.26 -8.87 -13.20
C SER A 72 -31.73 -9.33 -13.21
N LYS A 73 -32.02 -10.64 -13.29
CA LYS A 73 -33.39 -11.17 -13.42
C LYS A 73 -34.12 -11.48 -12.10
N TYR A 74 -33.55 -11.09 -10.95
CA TYR A 74 -34.14 -11.38 -9.64
C TYR A 74 -34.62 -10.14 -8.86
N PHE A 75 -34.67 -8.96 -9.50
CA PHE A 75 -35.30 -7.76 -8.94
C PHE A 75 -36.32 -7.22 -9.94
N GLU A 76 -37.47 -7.87 -10.04
CA GLU A 76 -38.63 -7.36 -10.78
C GLU A 76 -39.81 -7.21 -9.80
N THR A 77 -40.09 -5.97 -9.39
CA THR A 77 -41.34 -5.59 -8.73
C THR A 77 -42.43 -5.38 -9.78
N PRO A 78 -43.69 -5.81 -9.54
CA PRO A 78 -44.73 -5.84 -10.55
C PRO A 78 -45.31 -4.43 -10.84
N PRO A 79 -45.93 -4.21 -12.01
CA PRO A 79 -46.50 -2.91 -12.35
C PRO A 79 -47.84 -2.69 -11.62
N ALA A 80 -47.96 -1.56 -10.93
CA ALA A 80 -49.25 -0.99 -10.55
C ALA A 80 -49.65 0.00 -11.65
N ASP A 81 -50.79 -0.24 -12.30
CA ASP A 81 -51.81 0.77 -12.64
C ASP A 81 -52.85 0.17 -13.60
N GLN A 82 -54.01 -0.21 -13.04
CA GLN A 82 -55.25 -0.37 -13.79
C GLN A 82 -56.43 -0.01 -12.89
N TRP A 83 -56.76 1.28 -12.82
CA TRP A 83 -58.15 1.74 -12.91
C TRP A 83 -58.26 3.24 -13.17
N SER A 84 -58.94 3.53 -14.27
CA SER A 84 -59.38 4.83 -14.78
C SER A 84 -60.68 5.30 -14.11
N GLY A 85 -60.87 6.61 -13.94
CA GLY A 85 -62.19 7.18 -13.67
C GLY A 85 -62.28 8.67 -13.27
N ILE A 86 -62.13 9.59 -14.24
CA ILE A 86 -62.84 10.88 -14.53
C ILE A 86 -63.55 11.61 -13.34
N THR A 87 -63.42 12.92 -13.03
CA THR A 87 -63.73 14.18 -13.79
C THR A 87 -63.32 15.44 -12.99
N GLY A 88 -62.97 16.55 -13.66
CA GLY A 88 -63.18 17.92 -13.15
C GLY A 88 -62.04 18.92 -13.34
N ALA A 89 -62.30 20.00 -14.09
CA ALA A 89 -61.34 20.94 -14.68
C ALA A 89 -60.84 22.09 -13.78
N THR A 90 -59.64 22.65 -14.06
CA THR A 90 -59.40 24.01 -14.63
C THR A 90 -57.96 24.55 -14.34
N THR A 91 -57.31 25.07 -15.39
CA THR A 91 -56.26 26.16 -15.47
C THR A 91 -55.06 26.12 -14.50
N TYR A 92 -53.79 26.21 -14.93
CA TYR A 92 -53.16 27.26 -15.73
C TYR A 92 -51.86 26.80 -16.44
N SER A 93 -51.72 27.25 -17.71
CA SER A 93 -50.54 27.80 -18.40
C SER A 93 -49.11 27.31 -18.07
N ASN A 94 -48.43 26.75 -19.08
CA ASN A 94 -47.17 27.36 -19.55
C ASN A 94 -46.73 26.89 -20.96
N SER A 95 -46.11 27.84 -21.62
CA SER A 95 -45.76 27.98 -23.04
C SER A 95 -44.72 27.01 -23.60
N ALA A 96 -44.90 26.69 -24.87
CA ALA A 96 -44.01 25.92 -25.73
C ALA A 96 -42.78 26.71 -26.23
N ALA A 97 -41.79 25.93 -26.63
CA ALA A 97 -40.43 26.26 -27.06
C ALA A 97 -40.29 27.13 -28.32
N ILE A 98 -39.22 27.93 -28.42
CA ILE A 98 -38.58 28.34 -29.68
C ILE A 98 -37.05 28.41 -29.53
N TRP A 99 -36.34 27.80 -30.47
CA TRP A 99 -34.89 27.71 -30.65
C TRP A 99 -34.23 28.98 -31.23
N ARG A 100 -32.99 29.31 -30.80
CA ARG A 100 -31.75 29.59 -31.60
C ARG A 100 -30.64 30.33 -30.78
N GLN A 101 -29.54 29.61 -30.47
CA GLN A 101 -28.06 29.88 -30.48
C GLN A 101 -27.48 31.31 -30.24
N PRO A 102 -26.16 31.49 -29.95
CA PRO A 102 -25.28 30.85 -28.96
C PRO A 102 -24.59 31.89 -28.04
N ARG A 103 -24.35 31.57 -26.76
CA ARG A 103 -23.34 32.29 -25.96
C ARG A 103 -22.50 31.28 -25.18
N THR A 104 -21.20 31.35 -25.44
CA THR A 104 -20.11 30.79 -24.66
C THR A 104 -20.34 30.96 -23.15
N PRO A 105 -20.24 29.89 -22.34
CA PRO A 105 -20.00 30.05 -20.92
C PRO A 105 -18.53 29.74 -20.62
N LYS A 106 -17.91 30.72 -19.94
CA LYS A 106 -16.61 30.65 -19.29
C LYS A 106 -16.51 29.34 -18.50
N THR A 107 -15.41 28.62 -18.72
CA THR A 107 -14.91 27.61 -17.80
C THR A 107 -14.67 28.25 -16.45
N MET A 108 -15.60 28.06 -15.50
CA MET A 108 -15.28 28.22 -14.09
C MET A 108 -14.42 27.01 -13.70
N ALA A 109 -13.11 27.20 -13.78
CA ALA A 109 -12.15 26.34 -13.11
C ALA A 109 -12.42 26.44 -11.59
N THR A 110 -13.05 25.42 -11.03
CA THR A 110 -13.00 25.16 -9.59
C THR A 110 -11.53 25.01 -9.21
N PRO A 111 -11.02 25.78 -8.23
CA PRO A 111 -9.60 25.80 -7.94
C PRO A 111 -9.19 24.45 -7.34
N TYR A 112 -8.11 23.93 -7.91
CA TYR A 112 -7.27 22.89 -7.33
C TYR A 112 -7.03 23.18 -5.85
N TYR A 113 -7.33 22.22 -4.98
CA TYR A 113 -6.92 22.27 -3.59
C TYR A 113 -5.40 22.38 -3.54
N THR A 114 -4.90 23.48 -2.98
CA THR A 114 -3.49 23.64 -2.69
C THR A 114 -3.11 22.67 -1.58
N THR A 115 -1.90 22.13 -1.67
CA THR A 115 -1.25 21.21 -0.72
C THR A 115 -1.26 21.72 0.73
N GLU A 116 -1.64 22.98 0.93
CA GLU A 116 -1.65 23.73 2.20
C GLU A 116 -2.82 23.32 3.11
N GLU A 117 -3.99 22.95 2.57
CA GLU A 117 -5.12 22.47 3.40
C GLU A 117 -4.91 21.05 3.93
N ALA A 118 -4.07 20.25 3.27
CA ALA A 118 -3.63 18.96 3.81
C ALA A 118 -2.77 19.13 5.07
N CYS A 119 -2.09 20.28 5.21
CA CYS A 119 -1.25 20.62 6.36
C CYS A 119 -2.05 21.18 7.55
N LEU A 120 -3.21 21.82 7.33
CA LEU A 120 -4.06 22.31 8.42
C LEU A 120 -4.63 21.17 9.28
N TYR A 121 -4.79 19.96 8.72
CA TYR A 121 -5.15 18.76 9.49
C TYR A 121 -3.99 18.12 10.27
N THR A 122 -2.75 18.56 10.04
CA THR A 122 -1.57 18.14 10.82
C THR A 122 -1.24 19.06 11.99
N GLU A 123 -1.78 20.29 12.06
CA GLU A 123 -1.44 21.23 13.14
C GLU A 123 -2.41 21.23 14.35
N ASN A 124 -3.68 20.84 14.18
CA ASN A 124 -4.68 20.81 15.28
C ASN A 124 -4.55 19.60 16.24
N TRP A 125 -3.38 18.98 16.35
CA TRP A 125 -3.14 17.84 17.26
C TRP A 125 -2.81 18.25 18.69
N ARG A 126 -2.37 19.49 18.93
CA ARG A 126 -1.90 19.93 20.25
C ARG A 126 -2.97 20.47 21.20
N GLU A 127 -4.18 20.76 20.73
CA GLU A 127 -5.14 21.55 21.54
C GLU A 127 -6.29 20.76 22.19
N HIS A 128 -6.46 19.46 21.89
CA HIS A 128 -7.51 18.65 22.52
C HIS A 128 -6.92 17.50 23.34
N GLU A 129 -6.13 17.85 24.36
CA GLU A 129 -5.82 16.95 25.48
C GLU A 129 -6.82 17.11 26.64
N THR A 130 -7.82 17.98 26.48
CA THR A 130 -8.87 18.22 27.48
C THR A 130 -10.14 17.45 27.14
N ASP A 131 -10.55 16.64 28.12
CA ASP A 131 -11.80 15.88 28.26
C ASP A 131 -11.78 14.43 27.75
N ALA A 132 -11.10 13.60 28.55
CA ALA A 132 -11.23 12.15 28.62
C ALA A 132 -12.62 11.71 29.15
N SER A 133 -13.69 12.21 28.55
CA SER A 133 -15.07 11.89 28.88
C SER A 133 -15.86 11.74 27.57
N ALA A 134 -15.97 10.50 27.10
CA ALA A 134 -16.57 10.06 25.83
C ALA A 134 -15.75 10.33 24.55
N GLY A 135 -14.69 9.53 24.40
CA GLY A 135 -14.30 8.92 23.13
C GLY A 135 -13.63 9.85 22.10
N GLY A 136 -12.40 9.53 21.71
CA GLY A 136 -11.70 10.23 20.61
C GLY A 136 -12.36 10.13 19.22
N ALA A 137 -13.63 9.77 19.14
CA ALA A 137 -14.44 9.66 17.93
C ALA A 137 -15.27 10.93 17.70
N VAL A 138 -15.18 11.49 16.49
CA VAL A 138 -15.93 12.69 16.10
C VAL A 138 -16.47 12.54 14.68
N ALA A 139 -17.71 13.00 14.45
CA ALA A 139 -18.21 13.21 13.10
C ALA A 139 -17.67 14.55 12.57
N THR A 140 -16.88 14.50 11.51
CA THR A 140 -16.21 15.67 10.94
C THR A 140 -17.16 16.45 10.03
N PRO A 141 -16.94 17.77 9.84
CA PRO A 141 -17.71 18.58 8.87
C PRO A 141 -17.66 18.06 7.43
N HIS A 142 -16.69 17.20 7.10
CA HIS A 142 -16.57 16.54 5.80
C HIS A 142 -17.41 15.28 5.67
N GLY A 143 -18.31 15.00 6.63
CA GLY A 143 -19.20 13.84 6.56
C GLY A 143 -18.49 12.50 6.75
N THR A 144 -17.41 12.49 7.52
CA THR A 144 -16.66 11.29 7.91
C THR A 144 -16.62 11.15 9.43
N ILE A 145 -16.30 9.97 9.94
CA ILE A 145 -16.10 9.70 11.36
C ILE A 145 -14.59 9.53 11.57
N SER A 146 -13.99 10.32 12.46
CA SER A 146 -12.58 10.22 12.83
C SER A 146 -12.48 9.70 14.26
N LEU A 147 -11.86 8.54 14.44
CA LEU A 147 -11.56 7.93 15.75
C LEU A 147 -10.06 8.05 16.06
N ARG A 148 -9.73 8.77 17.13
CA ARG A 148 -8.40 8.85 17.73
C ARG A 148 -8.24 7.72 18.74
N LEU A 149 -7.23 6.89 18.50
CA LEU A 149 -6.82 5.78 19.36
C LEU A 149 -5.48 6.11 20.05
N ARG A 150 -5.07 5.25 20.99
CA ARG A 150 -3.76 5.39 21.66
C ARG A 150 -2.61 5.30 20.65
N ASN A 151 -1.43 5.71 21.09
CA ASN A 151 -0.17 5.62 20.35
C ASN A 151 -0.16 6.42 19.03
N ARG A 152 -0.94 7.52 18.97
CA ARG A 152 -1.09 8.36 17.78
C ARG A 152 -1.54 7.52 16.58
N ILE A 153 -2.66 6.81 16.75
CA ILE A 153 -3.33 6.16 15.63
C ILE A 153 -4.67 6.85 15.42
N ARG A 154 -4.97 7.18 14.16
CA ARG A 154 -6.26 7.70 13.74
C ARG A 154 -6.91 6.73 12.76
N VAL A 155 -8.20 6.53 12.92
CA VAL A 155 -9.04 5.77 11.99
C VAL A 155 -10.10 6.72 11.45
N ASP A 156 -10.03 7.02 10.17
CA ASP A 156 -11.05 7.79 9.46
C ASP A 156 -11.99 6.81 8.73
N MET A 157 -13.28 7.07 8.81
CA MET A 157 -14.33 6.22 8.20
C MET A 157 -15.36 7.08 7.48
N THR A 158 -15.77 6.65 6.28
CA THR A 158 -16.89 7.26 5.57
C THR A 158 -18.21 6.60 5.96
N VAL A 159 -19.34 7.21 5.61
CA VAL A 159 -20.69 6.66 5.89
C VAL A 159 -20.98 5.36 5.14
N ASP A 160 -20.30 5.13 4.00
CA ASP A 160 -20.30 3.86 3.26
C ASP A 160 -19.16 2.91 3.67
N ARG A 161 -18.56 3.16 4.84
CA ARG A 161 -17.63 2.28 5.56
C ARG A 161 -16.26 2.14 4.91
N ALA A 162 -15.85 2.99 3.98
CA ALA A 162 -14.43 3.08 3.62
C ALA A 162 -13.64 3.42 4.89
N VAL A 163 -12.44 2.85 5.01
CA VAL A 163 -11.60 3.00 6.21
C VAL A 163 -10.23 3.45 5.74
N ARG A 164 -9.71 4.50 6.39
CA ARG A 164 -8.31 4.91 6.32
C ARG A 164 -7.71 4.89 7.72
N VAL A 165 -6.58 4.22 7.86
CA VAL A 165 -5.82 4.22 9.12
C VAL A 165 -4.56 5.02 8.93
N ILE A 166 -4.27 5.88 9.90
CA ILE A 166 -3.04 6.66 9.98
C ILE A 166 -2.37 6.28 11.28
N ASN A 167 -1.28 5.54 11.16
CA ASN A 167 -0.32 5.30 12.20
C ASN A 167 0.84 6.27 11.98
N PHE A 168 0.86 7.38 12.73
CA PHE A 168 1.83 8.46 12.57
C PHE A 168 3.30 8.04 12.76
N LYS A 169 3.55 6.83 13.28
CA LYS A 169 4.91 6.28 13.44
C LYS A 169 5.36 5.44 12.25
N VAL A 170 4.44 4.88 11.46
CA VAL A 170 4.79 3.78 10.56
C VAL A 170 4.00 3.81 9.24
N CYS A 171 2.69 4.09 9.21
CA CYS A 171 1.91 3.83 8.01
C CYS A 171 0.65 4.67 7.83
N SER A 172 0.21 4.80 6.59
CA SER A 172 -1.20 5.03 6.27
C SER A 172 -1.72 3.94 5.33
N GLY A 173 -3.02 3.62 5.40
CA GLY A 173 -3.60 2.63 4.51
C GLY A 173 -5.11 2.75 4.38
N ALA A 174 -5.61 2.45 3.19
CA ALA A 174 -7.02 2.29 2.87
C ALA A 174 -7.23 0.88 2.31
N ALA A 175 -8.48 0.44 2.10
CA ALA A 175 -8.78 -0.94 1.67
C ALA A 175 -8.05 -1.39 0.38
N ALA A 176 -7.48 -0.47 -0.39
CA ALA A 176 -6.73 -0.73 -1.62
C ALA A 176 -5.33 -0.06 -1.66
N ALA A 177 -4.84 0.50 -0.54
CA ALA A 177 -3.58 1.24 -0.49
C ALA A 177 -2.84 0.97 0.83
N LEU A 178 -1.53 0.76 0.76
CA LEU A 178 -0.65 0.66 1.92
C LEU A 178 0.60 1.50 1.70
N LEU A 179 0.88 2.42 2.61
CA LEU A 179 2.06 3.28 2.62
C LEU A 179 2.87 2.92 3.87
N HIS A 180 4.02 2.28 3.69
CA HIS A 180 4.92 1.84 4.75
C HIS A 180 6.37 2.22 4.39
N PRO A 181 7.29 2.47 5.35
CA PRO A 181 8.67 2.85 5.05
C PRO A 181 9.39 1.88 4.11
N ASN A 182 9.17 0.57 4.23
CA ASN A 182 9.67 -0.44 3.27
C ASN A 182 9.01 -0.42 1.88
N GLY A 183 7.88 0.25 1.70
CA GLY A 183 7.24 0.28 0.39
C GLY A 183 5.82 0.84 0.33
N ARG A 184 5.38 1.05 -0.91
CA ARG A 184 4.02 1.46 -1.27
C ARG A 184 3.34 0.35 -2.05
N ILE A 185 2.05 0.15 -1.79
CA ILE A 185 1.22 -0.81 -2.49
C ILE A 185 -0.07 -0.11 -2.87
N TYR A 186 -0.45 -0.19 -4.14
CA TYR A 186 -1.69 0.37 -4.65
C TYR A 186 -2.43 -0.65 -5.52
N GLN A 187 -3.64 -1.00 -5.12
CA GLN A 187 -4.56 -1.80 -5.90
C GLN A 187 -5.58 -0.88 -6.58
N TYR A 188 -5.72 -1.03 -7.89
CA TYR A 188 -6.79 -0.40 -8.66
C TYR A 188 -7.34 -1.38 -9.69
N GLY A 189 -8.65 -1.60 -9.63
CA GLY A 189 -9.33 -2.66 -10.39
C GLY A 189 -8.61 -4.00 -10.23
N SER A 190 -8.20 -4.58 -11.37
CA SER A 190 -7.48 -5.85 -11.45
C SER A 190 -5.95 -5.69 -11.52
N ARG A 191 -5.39 -4.57 -11.07
CA ARG A 191 -3.93 -4.33 -11.04
C ARG A 191 -3.47 -4.05 -9.61
N VAL A 192 -2.23 -4.43 -9.32
CA VAL A 192 -1.54 -4.08 -8.07
C VAL A 192 -0.17 -3.56 -8.45
N GLU A 193 0.12 -2.31 -8.09
CA GLU A 193 1.44 -1.70 -8.23
C GLU A 193 2.12 -1.63 -6.87
N ILE A 194 3.43 -1.85 -6.90
CA ILE A 194 4.27 -2.08 -5.74
C ILE A 194 5.57 -1.31 -5.96
N LEU A 195 5.93 -0.51 -4.97
CA LEU A 195 7.23 0.13 -4.82
C LEU A 195 7.82 -0.42 -3.54
N ALA A 196 8.96 -1.09 -3.62
CA ALA A 196 9.76 -1.46 -2.46
C ALA A 196 10.89 -0.45 -2.30
N HIS A 197 10.97 0.16 -1.12
CA HIS A 197 12.00 1.12 -0.79
C HIS A 197 13.29 0.40 -0.44
N ASP A 198 14.33 0.69 -1.20
CA ASP A 198 15.66 0.11 -1.02
C ASP A 198 16.52 1.03 -0.16
N THR A 199 17.23 0.47 0.82
CA THR A 199 18.06 1.25 1.75
C THR A 199 19.25 1.92 1.06
N HIS A 200 19.67 1.43 -0.10
CA HIS A 200 20.75 1.99 -0.91
C HIS A 200 20.24 2.93 -2.01
N GLY A 201 18.93 3.20 -2.04
CA GLY A 201 18.30 4.13 -2.98
C GLY A 201 18.03 3.56 -4.37
N ASN A 202 18.23 2.25 -4.59
CA ASN A 202 17.83 1.59 -5.84
C ASN A 202 16.45 0.95 -5.69
N ASN A 203 15.39 1.76 -5.66
CA ASN A 203 14.06 1.26 -5.37
C ASN A 203 13.60 0.19 -6.37
N LYS A 204 12.84 -0.80 -5.90
CA LYS A 204 12.36 -1.92 -6.71
C LYS A 204 10.87 -1.76 -7.00
N TYR A 205 10.46 -2.07 -8.22
CA TYR A 205 9.09 -1.90 -8.68
C TYR A 205 8.51 -3.23 -9.13
N ALA A 206 7.24 -3.48 -8.80
CA ALA A 206 6.48 -4.61 -9.34
C ALA A 206 5.04 -4.22 -9.69
N LYS A 207 4.50 -4.88 -10.72
CA LYS A 207 3.13 -4.72 -11.21
C LYS A 207 2.50 -6.07 -11.46
N MET A 208 1.50 -6.42 -10.67
CA MET A 208 0.71 -7.64 -10.84
C MET A 208 -0.53 -7.36 -11.67
N TRP A 209 -0.67 -8.02 -12.82
CA TRP A 209 -1.76 -7.79 -13.75
C TRP A 209 -2.03 -9.02 -14.64
N TYR A 210 -2.94 -8.91 -15.60
CA TYR A 210 -3.42 -10.06 -16.37
C TYR A 210 -2.30 -10.78 -17.13
N LYS A 211 -1.26 -10.06 -17.60
CA LYS A 211 -0.12 -10.68 -18.30
C LYS A 211 0.86 -11.43 -17.38
N GLY A 212 0.91 -11.13 -16.08
CA GLY A 212 1.92 -11.71 -15.18
C GLY A 212 2.34 -10.74 -14.08
N VAL A 213 3.63 -10.78 -13.72
CA VAL A 213 4.26 -9.81 -12.83
C VAL A 213 5.38 -9.10 -13.57
N SER A 214 5.18 -7.82 -13.87
CA SER A 214 6.24 -6.96 -14.43
C SER A 214 7.07 -6.39 -13.30
N PHE A 215 8.38 -6.30 -13.44
CA PHE A 215 9.27 -5.78 -12.40
C PHE A 215 10.52 -5.13 -12.96
N THR A 216 11.07 -4.19 -12.20
CA THR A 216 12.32 -3.47 -12.52
C THR A 216 12.91 -2.86 -11.24
N CYS A 217 14.09 -2.25 -11.34
CA CYS A 217 14.65 -1.38 -10.30
C CYS A 217 15.01 -0.02 -10.88
N GLU A 218 15.14 0.99 -10.02
CA GLU A 218 15.38 2.38 -10.39
C GLU A 218 16.64 2.56 -11.27
N GLN A 219 17.67 1.74 -11.02
CA GLN A 219 18.92 1.75 -11.77
C GLN A 219 18.96 0.73 -12.92
N CYS A 220 17.87 0.00 -13.18
CA CYS A 220 17.78 -0.94 -14.29
C CYS A 220 17.29 -0.23 -15.57
N ALA A 221 17.96 -0.48 -16.68
CA ALA A 221 17.51 0.00 -17.99
C ALA A 221 16.34 -0.81 -18.57
N LEU A 222 16.11 -2.02 -18.06
CA LEU A 222 15.14 -2.97 -18.60
C LEU A 222 13.99 -3.19 -17.62
N VAL A 223 12.83 -3.51 -18.19
CA VAL A 223 11.69 -4.02 -17.43
C VAL A 223 11.53 -5.48 -17.79
N TYR A 224 11.34 -6.31 -16.78
CA TYR A 224 11.15 -7.74 -16.92
C TYR A 224 9.70 -8.11 -16.65
N LEU A 225 9.25 -9.22 -17.21
CA LEU A 225 7.95 -9.81 -17.03
C LEU A 225 8.12 -11.29 -16.72
N VAL A 226 7.54 -11.73 -15.60
CA VAL A 226 7.37 -13.15 -15.27
C VAL A 226 5.94 -13.55 -15.56
N ASP A 227 5.75 -14.46 -16.52
CA ASP A 227 4.46 -15.05 -16.83
C ASP A 227 4.54 -16.57 -17.03
N ALA A 228 3.52 -17.18 -17.66
CA ALA A 228 3.47 -18.61 -17.92
C ALA A 228 4.54 -19.12 -18.91
N ALA A 229 5.20 -18.24 -19.67
CA ALA A 229 6.30 -18.58 -20.56
C ALA A 229 7.68 -18.40 -19.89
N GLY A 230 7.71 -17.96 -18.62
CA GLY A 230 8.93 -17.66 -17.88
C GLY A 230 9.26 -16.16 -17.87
N THR A 231 10.55 -15.85 -17.77
CA THR A 231 11.05 -14.48 -17.60
C THR A 231 11.52 -13.90 -18.92
N ARG A 232 11.00 -12.73 -19.30
CA ARG A 232 11.42 -11.98 -20.51
C ARG A 232 11.44 -10.48 -20.27
N THR A 233 11.95 -9.71 -21.21
CA THR A 233 11.85 -8.25 -21.20
C THR A 233 10.46 -7.78 -21.68
N THR A 234 10.03 -6.61 -21.22
CA THR A 234 8.77 -5.95 -21.57
C THR A 234 8.97 -4.43 -21.60
N THR A 235 7.96 -3.69 -22.04
CA THR A 235 7.93 -2.22 -22.10
C THR A 235 6.90 -1.62 -21.15
N ASP A 236 6.54 -2.33 -20.08
CA ASP A 236 5.58 -1.84 -19.10
C ASP A 236 6.14 -0.63 -18.33
N SER A 237 5.29 0.35 -18.07
CA SER A 237 5.61 1.50 -17.23
C SER A 237 5.14 1.29 -15.80
N PHE A 238 5.57 2.13 -14.86
CA PHE A 238 5.11 2.13 -13.46
C PHE A 238 4.58 3.51 -13.10
N SER A 239 3.56 3.56 -12.24
CA SER A 239 3.01 4.81 -11.75
C SER A 239 3.97 5.41 -10.72
N ASP A 240 4.03 6.74 -10.68
CA ASP A 240 4.71 7.42 -9.58
C ASP A 240 3.88 7.27 -8.29
N MET A 241 4.47 6.63 -7.29
CA MET A 241 3.87 6.41 -5.96
C MET A 241 4.65 7.14 -4.86
N SER A 242 5.42 8.18 -5.22
CA SER A 242 6.20 8.99 -4.27
C SER A 242 5.32 9.79 -3.31
N GLN A 243 4.16 10.26 -3.79
CA GLN A 243 3.23 11.11 -3.03
C GLN A 243 2.28 10.29 -2.15
N ASP A 244 1.65 10.94 -1.15
CA ASP A 244 0.56 10.31 -0.40
C ASP A 244 -0.72 10.23 -1.24
N PHE A 245 -1.02 9.05 -1.75
CA PHE A 245 -2.26 8.75 -2.48
C PHE A 245 -3.36 8.14 -1.60
N SER A 246 -3.10 7.89 -0.32
CA SER A 246 -4.05 7.19 0.58
C SER A 246 -5.34 7.97 0.81
N LEU A 247 -5.27 9.32 0.82
CA LEU A 247 -6.45 10.17 0.95
C LEU A 247 -7.34 10.12 -0.30
N SER A 248 -6.73 10.19 -1.48
CA SER A 248 -7.44 10.04 -2.75
C SER A 248 -8.14 8.68 -2.83
N VAL A 249 -7.44 7.59 -2.45
CA VAL A 249 -8.02 6.24 -2.39
C VAL A 249 -9.16 6.14 -1.37
N PHE A 250 -9.07 6.83 -0.24
CA PHE A 250 -10.11 6.82 0.78
C PHE A 250 -11.42 7.48 0.32
N TYR A 251 -11.32 8.59 -0.42
CA TYR A 251 -12.51 9.28 -0.95
C TYR A 251 -12.97 8.78 -2.32
N SER A 252 -12.11 8.08 -3.06
CA SER A 252 -12.44 7.53 -4.38
C SER A 252 -13.61 6.55 -4.30
N GLY A 253 -14.77 6.95 -4.82
CA GLY A 253 -15.99 6.16 -4.81
C GLY A 253 -16.70 6.14 -3.45
N SER A 254 -16.25 6.95 -2.49
CA SER A 254 -16.87 7.05 -1.16
C SER A 254 -17.74 8.29 -1.02
N ARG A 255 -18.87 8.17 -0.33
CA ARG A 255 -19.74 9.29 0.06
C ARG A 255 -19.05 10.13 1.15
N HIS A 256 -18.97 11.44 0.90
CA HIS A 256 -18.37 12.43 1.80
C HIS A 256 -18.96 13.81 1.52
N GLY A 257 -18.53 14.82 2.28
CA GLY A 257 -19.01 16.19 2.25
C GLY A 257 -20.05 16.48 3.34
N SER A 258 -20.42 17.75 3.46
CA SER A 258 -21.34 18.23 4.51
C SER A 258 -22.71 17.55 4.48
N SER A 259 -23.16 17.09 3.31
CA SER A 259 -24.39 16.32 3.15
C SER A 259 -24.39 14.98 3.89
N CYS A 260 -23.20 14.42 4.17
CA CYS A 260 -23.05 13.16 4.89
C CYS A 260 -22.85 13.35 6.41
N LEU A 261 -22.75 14.59 6.90
CA LEU A 261 -22.48 14.89 8.32
C LEU A 261 -23.54 14.28 9.26
N GLN A 262 -24.82 14.46 8.94
CA GLN A 262 -25.90 13.94 9.78
C GLN A 262 -25.88 12.41 9.87
N GLU A 263 -25.58 11.74 8.76
CA GLU A 263 -25.46 10.28 8.70
C GLU A 263 -24.23 9.79 9.48
N ALA A 264 -23.09 10.48 9.36
CA ALA A 264 -21.90 10.19 10.16
C ALA A 264 -22.15 10.38 11.67
N ALA A 265 -22.84 11.46 12.06
CA ALA A 265 -23.21 11.71 13.45
C ALA A 265 -24.18 10.65 13.99
N THR A 266 -25.16 10.23 13.19
CA THR A 266 -26.10 9.17 13.54
C THR A 266 -25.38 7.83 13.74
N ALA A 267 -24.48 7.48 12.82
CA ALA A 267 -23.68 6.27 12.92
C ALA A 267 -22.74 6.27 14.13
N LEU A 268 -22.21 7.44 14.49
CA LEU A 268 -21.40 7.62 15.70
C LEU A 268 -22.26 7.53 16.98
N GLY A 269 -23.46 8.10 16.98
CA GLY A 269 -24.41 8.01 18.11
C GLY A 269 -24.88 6.57 18.38
N ALA A 270 -24.86 5.71 17.36
CA ALA A 270 -25.15 4.28 17.47
C ALA A 270 -23.89 3.41 17.73
N ALA A 271 -22.72 4.03 17.93
CA ALA A 271 -21.48 3.30 18.16
C ALA A 271 -21.51 2.52 19.48
N GLN A 272 -20.85 1.37 19.48
CA GLN A 272 -20.62 0.58 20.68
C GLN A 272 -19.16 0.70 21.08
N TYR A 273 -18.91 0.91 22.37
CA TYR A 273 -17.59 0.98 22.95
C TYR A 273 -17.52 0.08 24.20
N TRP A 274 -16.43 -0.66 24.34
CA TRP A 274 -16.12 -1.37 25.57
C TRP A 274 -14.62 -1.66 25.66
N MET A 275 -14.15 -1.92 26.87
CA MET A 275 -12.80 -2.38 27.14
C MET A 275 -12.88 -3.78 27.75
N THR A 276 -12.01 -4.70 27.33
CA THR A 276 -11.90 -6.02 27.95
C THR A 276 -11.04 -5.96 29.23
N ASP A 277 -11.09 -7.01 30.05
CA ASP A 277 -10.30 -7.11 31.28
C ASP A 277 -8.78 -7.06 31.01
N GLU A 278 -8.34 -7.49 29.83
CA GLU A 278 -6.95 -7.41 29.38
C GLU A 278 -6.57 -6.01 28.83
N GLY A 279 -7.44 -5.01 28.96
CA GLY A 279 -7.20 -3.64 28.51
C GLY A 279 -7.27 -3.46 26.99
N VAL A 280 -7.96 -4.37 26.28
CA VAL A 280 -8.22 -4.23 24.84
C VAL A 280 -9.40 -3.30 24.63
N GLU A 281 -9.13 -2.18 23.99
CA GLU A 281 -10.14 -1.19 23.62
C GLU A 281 -10.88 -1.67 22.36
N ASN A 282 -12.21 -1.67 22.38
CA ASN A 282 -13.03 -2.12 21.25
C ASN A 282 -14.08 -1.08 20.89
N TRP A 283 -14.25 -0.88 19.59
CA TRP A 283 -15.28 -0.05 19.00
C TRP A 283 -16.02 -0.83 17.90
N ILE A 284 -17.33 -0.65 17.82
CA ILE A 284 -18.12 -0.98 16.64
C ILE A 284 -18.79 0.30 16.18
N ILE A 285 -18.40 0.81 15.01
CA ILE A 285 -18.96 2.01 14.39
C ILE A 285 -19.40 1.64 12.98
N ASN A 286 -20.68 1.84 12.65
CA ASN A 286 -21.24 1.53 11.33
C ASN A 286 -20.84 0.12 10.81
N ASN A 287 -20.94 -0.89 11.69
CA ASN A 287 -20.61 -2.28 11.37
C ASN A 287 -19.12 -2.53 10.99
N VAL A 288 -18.23 -1.61 11.37
CA VAL A 288 -16.78 -1.76 11.35
C VAL A 288 -16.31 -1.98 12.78
N ARG A 289 -15.64 -3.11 13.03
CA ARG A 289 -15.03 -3.42 14.31
C ARG A 289 -13.59 -2.94 14.32
N ILE A 290 -13.24 -2.17 15.35
CA ILE A 290 -11.90 -1.67 15.61
C ILE A 290 -11.50 -2.15 17.00
N SER A 291 -10.34 -2.77 17.12
CA SER A 291 -9.79 -3.20 18.41
C SER A 291 -8.34 -2.77 18.55
N GLN A 292 -7.97 -2.20 19.70
CA GLN A 292 -6.60 -1.82 20.03
C GLN A 292 -6.15 -2.50 21.32
N THR A 293 -5.09 -3.30 21.23
CA THR A 293 -4.45 -3.92 22.40
C THR A 293 -3.59 -2.90 23.17
N PRO A 294 -3.24 -3.17 24.45
CA PRO A 294 -2.44 -2.25 25.27
C PRO A 294 -1.09 -1.82 24.68
N ASP A 295 -0.46 -2.68 23.87
CA ASP A 295 0.79 -2.40 23.16
C ASP A 295 0.60 -1.50 21.91
N GLY A 296 -0.64 -1.12 21.60
CA GLY A 296 -1.01 -0.23 20.51
C GLY A 296 -1.30 -0.93 19.18
N LEU A 297 -1.28 -2.27 19.13
CA LEU A 297 -1.65 -3.02 17.92
C LEU A 297 -3.15 -2.85 17.62
N VAL A 298 -3.45 -2.28 16.45
CA VAL A 298 -4.80 -2.02 15.96
C VAL A 298 -5.19 -3.08 14.94
N ARG A 299 -6.40 -3.61 15.09
CA ARG A 299 -7.07 -4.48 14.11
C ARG A 299 -8.39 -3.84 13.73
N ILE A 300 -8.67 -3.81 12.43
CA ILE A 300 -9.92 -3.33 11.88
C ILE A 300 -10.47 -4.40 10.95
N ALA A 301 -11.73 -4.75 11.14
CA ALA A 301 -12.42 -5.72 10.29
C ALA A 301 -13.89 -5.33 10.11
N ARG A 302 -14.48 -5.78 9.01
CA ARG A 302 -15.95 -5.77 8.81
C ARG A 302 -16.50 -7.15 9.16
N ASN A 303 -17.80 -7.28 9.44
CA ASN A 303 -18.43 -8.55 9.87
C ASN A 303 -18.08 -9.80 9.04
N SER A 304 -17.78 -9.67 7.76
CA SER A 304 -17.42 -10.81 6.91
C SER A 304 -15.97 -11.29 7.06
N ASN A 305 -15.14 -10.59 7.85
CA ASN A 305 -13.68 -10.80 7.97
C ASN A 305 -12.91 -10.84 6.64
N LYS A 306 -13.56 -10.50 5.52
CA LYS A 306 -12.97 -10.48 4.17
C LYS A 306 -12.04 -9.28 3.97
N TYR A 307 -12.28 -8.21 4.72
CA TYR A 307 -11.47 -7.00 4.75
C TYR A 307 -10.87 -6.86 6.13
N GLN A 308 -9.55 -6.92 6.21
CA GLN A 308 -8.82 -6.79 7.46
C GLN A 308 -7.66 -5.82 7.27
N LEU A 309 -7.56 -4.87 8.18
CA LEU A 309 -6.41 -4.00 8.30
C LEU A 309 -5.82 -4.19 9.69
N ARG A 310 -4.50 -4.36 9.75
CA ARG A 310 -3.76 -4.44 10.99
C ARG A 310 -2.58 -3.51 10.92
N THR A 311 -2.31 -2.77 11.99
CA THR A 311 -1.06 -2.02 12.12
C THR A 311 -0.63 -1.98 13.56
N SER A 312 0.67 -2.04 13.81
CA SER A 312 1.23 -1.84 15.13
C SER A 312 2.38 -0.84 15.09
N PRO A 313 2.33 0.19 15.96
CA PRO A 313 3.41 1.15 16.11
C PRO A 313 4.61 0.57 16.88
N SER A 314 4.43 -0.52 17.65
CA SER A 314 5.49 -1.07 18.50
C SER A 314 6.52 -1.87 17.70
N ASN A 315 6.09 -2.59 16.67
CA ASN A 315 6.95 -3.42 15.83
C ASN A 315 7.00 -2.94 14.37
N GLY A 316 6.41 -1.78 14.07
CA GLY A 316 6.41 -1.23 12.73
C GLY A 316 5.71 -2.11 11.71
N THR A 317 4.67 -2.86 12.10
CA THR A 317 3.98 -3.76 11.17
C THR A 317 2.73 -3.12 10.60
N ALA A 318 2.44 -3.45 9.34
CA ALA A 318 1.16 -3.19 8.69
C ALA A 318 0.75 -4.39 7.83
N SER A 319 -0.52 -4.73 7.83
CA SER A 319 -1.06 -5.71 6.89
C SER A 319 -2.44 -5.29 6.41
N LEU A 320 -2.69 -5.51 5.12
CA LEU A 320 -3.98 -5.29 4.49
C LEU A 320 -4.38 -6.59 3.77
N THR A 321 -5.58 -7.07 4.09
CA THR A 321 -6.18 -8.25 3.47
C THR A 321 -7.53 -7.89 2.90
N THR A 322 -7.73 -8.21 1.64
CA THR A 322 -9.00 -8.14 0.90
C THR A 322 -9.21 -9.48 0.17
N PRO A 323 -10.38 -9.73 -0.45
CA PRO A 323 -10.58 -10.89 -1.31
C PRO A 323 -9.58 -11.01 -2.48
N PHE A 324 -8.96 -9.90 -2.88
CA PHE A 324 -8.11 -9.83 -4.08
C PHE A 324 -6.63 -9.60 -3.78
N LEU A 325 -6.30 -9.22 -2.56
CA LEU A 325 -4.96 -8.79 -2.16
C LEU A 325 -4.69 -9.18 -0.72
N HIS A 326 -3.50 -9.72 -0.47
CA HIS A 326 -2.95 -9.81 0.87
C HIS A 326 -1.55 -9.21 0.86
N CYS A 327 -1.29 -8.23 1.70
CA CYS A 327 0.04 -7.68 1.86
C CYS A 327 0.42 -7.48 3.33
N THR A 328 1.71 -7.62 3.59
CA THR A 328 2.33 -7.38 4.88
C THR A 328 3.59 -6.55 4.69
N ALA A 329 3.84 -5.67 5.63
CA ALA A 329 5.06 -4.89 5.74
C ALA A 329 5.47 -4.83 7.22
N SER A 330 6.76 -4.82 7.49
CA SER A 330 7.31 -4.88 8.84
C SER A 330 8.64 -4.16 8.91
N LEU A 331 8.83 -3.32 9.92
CA LEU A 331 10.15 -2.82 10.36
C LEU A 331 10.74 -3.61 11.53
N GLY A 332 10.09 -4.71 11.94
CA GLY A 332 10.51 -5.52 13.08
C GLY A 332 11.81 -6.29 12.81
N GLN A 333 12.04 -7.34 13.61
CA GLN A 333 13.24 -8.20 13.54
C GLN A 333 13.55 -8.68 12.12
N THR A 334 12.51 -8.96 11.32
CA THR A 334 12.62 -9.21 9.90
C THR A 334 11.94 -8.10 9.13
N SER A 335 12.73 -7.16 8.63
CA SER A 335 12.25 -6.15 7.70
C SER A 335 11.77 -6.83 6.43
N HIS A 336 10.53 -6.60 6.03
CA HIS A 336 10.03 -7.16 4.78
C HIS A 336 8.87 -6.35 4.19
N LEU A 337 8.62 -6.62 2.93
CA LEU A 337 7.43 -6.24 2.17
C LEU A 337 6.98 -7.47 1.38
N PHE A 338 5.77 -7.94 1.64
CA PHE A 338 5.19 -9.09 0.97
C PHE A 338 3.85 -8.71 0.36
N VAL A 339 3.60 -9.17 -0.86
CA VAL A 339 2.34 -8.97 -1.58
C VAL A 339 1.94 -10.27 -2.26
N ARG A 340 0.67 -10.65 -2.11
CA ARG A 340 0.05 -11.79 -2.78
C ARG A 340 -1.27 -11.39 -3.42
N ARG A 341 -1.45 -11.82 -4.66
CA ARG A 341 -2.71 -11.73 -5.40
C ARG A 341 -2.93 -12.98 -6.25
N GLY A 342 -3.84 -13.84 -5.80
CA GLY A 342 -4.01 -15.17 -6.38
C GLY A 342 -2.70 -15.98 -6.31
N GLU A 343 -2.20 -16.39 -7.47
CA GLU A 343 -0.93 -17.11 -7.64
C GLU A 343 0.29 -16.19 -7.82
N ARG A 344 0.08 -14.87 -7.92
CA ARG A 344 1.16 -13.89 -8.04
C ARG A 344 1.66 -13.49 -6.66
N ARG A 345 2.98 -13.41 -6.49
CA ARG A 345 3.63 -13.01 -5.24
C ARG A 345 4.79 -12.07 -5.52
N MET A 346 5.06 -11.17 -4.58
CA MET A 346 6.26 -10.35 -4.50
C MET A 346 6.74 -10.39 -3.05
N HIS A 347 8.04 -10.60 -2.85
CA HIS A 347 8.69 -10.54 -1.55
C HIS A 347 9.95 -9.69 -1.68
N TYR A 348 10.14 -8.78 -0.73
CA TYR A 348 11.36 -8.01 -0.56
C TYR A 348 11.73 -7.97 0.91
N ASP A 349 12.97 -8.31 1.25
CA ASP A 349 13.48 -8.37 2.64
C ASP A 349 14.61 -7.35 2.90
N GLY A 350 14.82 -6.42 1.98
CA GLY A 350 15.90 -5.43 2.05
C GLY A 350 17.15 -5.83 1.26
N THR A 351 17.29 -7.10 0.88
CA THR A 351 18.42 -7.58 0.07
C THR A 351 17.96 -8.29 -1.19
N SER A 352 16.99 -9.20 -1.07
CA SER A 352 16.44 -9.96 -2.19
C SER A 352 15.07 -9.44 -2.59
N PHE A 353 14.89 -9.15 -3.87
CA PHE A 353 13.61 -8.77 -4.45
C PHE A 353 13.13 -9.87 -5.37
N ILE A 354 12.10 -10.62 -4.99
CA ILE A 354 11.63 -11.79 -5.74
C ILE A 354 10.16 -11.61 -6.11
N VAL A 355 9.87 -11.74 -7.40
CA VAL A 355 8.51 -11.88 -7.92
C VAL A 355 8.25 -13.30 -8.40
N ARG A 356 6.99 -13.72 -8.30
CA ARG A 356 6.55 -15.05 -8.71
C ARG A 356 5.20 -14.95 -9.41
N ASN A 357 5.07 -15.70 -10.50
CA ASN A 357 3.79 -15.97 -11.16
C ASN A 357 3.63 -17.49 -11.31
N ALA A 358 2.75 -18.09 -10.50
CA ALA A 358 2.53 -19.53 -10.47
C ALA A 358 3.83 -20.33 -10.22
N GLY A 359 4.34 -21.06 -11.20
CA GLY A 359 5.57 -21.84 -11.11
C GLY A 359 6.86 -21.07 -11.39
N HIS A 360 6.77 -19.88 -12.00
CA HIS A 360 7.94 -19.12 -12.44
C HIS A 360 8.29 -18.02 -11.45
N SER A 361 9.57 -17.85 -11.17
CA SER A 361 10.09 -16.78 -10.30
C SER A 361 11.33 -16.14 -10.88
N ALA A 362 11.43 -14.83 -10.70
CA ALA A 362 12.62 -14.06 -11.00
C ALA A 362 12.68 -12.85 -10.09
N GLY A 363 13.83 -12.20 -10.05
CA GLY A 363 14.07 -11.13 -9.10
C GLY A 363 15.43 -10.48 -9.26
N PHE A 364 15.74 -9.61 -8.32
CA PHE A 364 17.07 -9.05 -8.12
C PHE A 364 17.67 -9.64 -6.84
N ASP A 365 18.93 -10.04 -6.92
CA ASP A 365 19.71 -10.39 -5.73
C ASP A 365 20.24 -9.15 -5.01
N ASP A 366 21.05 -9.39 -3.99
CA ASP A 366 21.73 -8.38 -3.18
C ASP A 366 22.70 -7.48 -3.96
N ASN A 367 23.11 -7.91 -5.16
CA ASN A 367 24.00 -7.17 -6.06
C ASN A 367 23.23 -6.49 -7.20
N ASP A 368 21.91 -6.36 -7.06
CA ASP A 368 20.99 -5.85 -8.07
C ASP A 368 21.04 -6.62 -9.40
N GLN A 369 21.53 -7.86 -9.39
CA GLN A 369 21.60 -8.69 -10.58
C GLN A 369 20.32 -9.49 -10.77
N LEU A 370 19.86 -9.56 -12.01
CA LEU A 370 18.71 -10.38 -12.38
C LEU A 370 19.01 -11.87 -12.07
N LYS A 371 18.12 -12.50 -11.32
CA LYS A 371 18.09 -13.96 -11.10
C LYS A 371 16.77 -14.54 -11.58
N VAL A 372 16.86 -15.72 -12.18
CA VAL A 372 15.72 -16.56 -12.58
C VAL A 372 15.83 -17.88 -11.81
N TYR A 373 14.73 -18.35 -11.24
CA TYR A 373 14.67 -19.51 -10.35
C TYR A 373 13.81 -20.63 -10.91
#